data_AF-A0A822BXT4-F1
#
_entry.id   AF-A0A822BXT4-F1
#
_cell.length_a   1.000
_cell.length_b   1.000
_cell.length_c   1.000
_cell.angle_alpha   90.00
_cell.angle_beta   90.00
_cell.angle_gamma   90.00
#
_symmetry.space_group_name_H-M   'P 1'
#
loop_
_entity.id
_entity.type
_entity.pdbx_description
1 polymer ?
#
loop_
_entity_poly.entity_id
_entity_poly.type
_entity_poly.pdbx_seq_one_letter_code
_entity_poly.pdbx_strand_id
1 'polypeptide(L)'
;VREGVDRKSIDLPDIQLTLIKQLEKVTRSPLHIVIMSGGGVDLSYIRDSTQCASLLWIGYPGQSGGLGLATVVFGQYNPADRLRVTIYPVSYVDEVSMFDMQMRSSSNNPGRTYKFYT
;
A
#
# COMPACT_ATOMS: atom_id res chain seq x y z
N VAL A 1 -11.78 5.23 4.02
CA VAL A 1 -12.35 4.17 4.88
C VAL A 1 -13.74 4.60 5.30
N ARG A 2 -14.71 3.69 5.32
CA ARG A 2 -16.09 3.97 5.75
C ARG A 2 -16.50 2.92 6.77
N GLU A 3 -17.10 3.34 7.87
CA GLU A 3 -17.63 2.42 8.89
C GLU A 3 -18.77 1.55 8.32
N GLY A 4 -18.83 0.29 8.75
CA GLY A 4 -19.85 -0.67 8.33
C GLY A 4 -19.67 -1.22 6.91
N VAL A 5 -18.55 -0.89 6.23
CA VAL A 5 -18.26 -1.37 4.88
C VAL A 5 -16.80 -1.81 4.77
N ASP A 6 -16.59 -3.13 4.80
CA ASP A 6 -15.28 -3.71 4.54
C ASP A 6 -14.92 -3.66 3.05
N ARG A 7 -13.61 -3.61 2.78
CA ARG A 7 -13.12 -3.75 1.41
C ARG A 7 -13.25 -5.20 0.97
N LYS A 8 -13.68 -5.40 -0.28
CA LYS A 8 -13.72 -6.73 -0.92
C LYS A 8 -12.37 -7.12 -1.54
N SER A 9 -11.52 -6.14 -1.83
CA SER A 9 -10.17 -6.34 -2.35
C SER A 9 -9.22 -5.32 -1.73
N ILE A 10 -7.95 -5.69 -1.63
CA ILE A 10 -6.86 -4.81 -1.20
C ILE A 10 -6.00 -4.33 -2.37
N ASP A 11 -6.42 -4.57 -3.62
CA ASP A 11 -5.71 -4.05 -4.79
C ASP A 11 -5.86 -2.51 -4.93
N LEU A 12 -4.97 -1.91 -5.71
CA LEU A 12 -5.08 -0.53 -6.12
C LEU A 12 -6.30 -0.37 -7.05
N PRO A 13 -7.12 0.69 -6.92
CA PRO A 13 -8.23 0.91 -7.84
C PRO A 13 -7.78 0.94 -9.31
N ASP A 14 -8.50 0.24 -10.19
CA ASP A 14 -8.12 0.01 -11.60
C ASP A 14 -7.71 1.28 -12.36
N ILE A 15 -8.42 2.39 -12.12
CA ILE A 15 -8.17 3.67 -12.77
C ILE A 15 -6.81 4.24 -12.35
N GLN A 16 -6.42 4.09 -11.09
CA GLN A 16 -5.13 4.56 -10.59
C GLN A 16 -3.99 3.73 -11.19
N LEU A 17 -4.14 2.40 -11.25
CA LEU A 17 -3.16 1.53 -11.87
C LEU A 17 -3.00 1.82 -13.37
N THR A 18 -4.12 2.07 -14.07
CA THR A 18 -4.12 2.45 -15.49
C THR A 18 -3.41 3.77 -15.72
N LEU A 19 -3.66 4.76 -14.86
CA LEU A 19 -2.97 6.05 -14.92
C LEU A 19 -1.46 5.91 -14.73
N ILE A 20 -1.02 5.12 -13.74
CA ILE A 20 0.41 4.85 -13.51
C ILE A 20 1.03 4.21 -14.76
N LYS A 21 0.41 3.16 -15.31
CA LYS A 21 0.84 2.51 -16.56
C LYS A 21 0.95 3.46 -17.75
N GLN A 22 0.06 4.44 -17.84
CA GLN A 22 0.11 5.45 -18.91
C GLN A 22 1.25 6.45 -18.67
N LEU A 23 1.42 6.92 -17.43
CA LEU A 23 2.50 7.83 -17.06
C LEU A 23 3.88 7.21 -17.29
N GLU A 24 4.05 5.93 -16.95
CA GLU A 24 5.29 5.18 -17.18
C GLU A 24 5.71 5.15 -18.66
N LYS A 25 4.74 5.16 -19.58
CA LYS A 25 5.00 5.13 -21.03
C LYS A 25 5.39 6.48 -21.61
N VAL A 26 4.91 7.58 -21.03
CA VAL A 26 5.06 8.93 -21.60
C VAL A 26 6.13 9.75 -20.88
N THR A 27 6.40 9.46 -19.62
CA THR A 27 7.29 10.26 -18.78
C THR A 27 8.73 9.80 -18.96
N ARG A 28 9.64 10.76 -19.17
CA ARG A 28 11.10 10.50 -19.18
C ARG A 28 11.73 10.63 -17.80
N SER A 29 11.09 11.40 -16.93
CA SER A 29 11.47 11.55 -15.53
C SER A 29 11.01 10.35 -14.71
N PRO A 30 11.73 9.97 -13.64
CA PRO A 30 11.26 8.97 -12.72
C PRO A 30 9.96 9.37 -12.03
N LEU A 31 9.10 8.40 -11.75
CA LEU A 31 7.84 8.61 -11.05
C LEU A 31 8.04 8.51 -9.54
N HIS A 32 7.46 9.46 -8.81
CA HIS A 32 7.40 9.47 -7.36
C HIS A 32 5.95 9.26 -6.94
N ILE A 33 5.67 8.18 -6.23
CA ILE A 33 4.31 7.76 -5.88
C ILE A 33 4.07 7.99 -4.39
N VAL A 34 2.97 8.65 -4.06
CA VAL A 34 2.51 8.88 -2.69
C VAL A 34 1.19 8.16 -2.48
N ILE A 35 1.16 7.22 -1.53
CA ILE A 35 -0.01 6.42 -1.19
C ILE A 35 -0.66 6.99 0.08
N MET A 36 -1.93 7.35 -0.08
CA MET A 36 -2.79 7.79 1.01
C MET A 36 -3.86 6.73 1.26
N SER A 37 -3.64 5.88 2.26
CA SER A 37 -4.59 4.85 2.63
C SER A 37 -4.42 4.50 4.11
N GLY A 38 -5.52 4.23 4.81
CA GLY A 38 -5.45 3.70 6.18
C GLY A 38 -5.07 2.21 6.22
N GLY A 39 -5.59 1.42 5.28
CA GLY A 39 -5.27 0.00 5.17
C GLY A 39 -4.18 -0.29 4.14
N GLY A 40 -3.58 -1.47 4.21
CA GLY A 40 -2.66 -1.94 3.19
C GLY A 40 -3.32 -2.03 1.82
N VAL A 41 -2.58 -1.64 0.79
CA VAL A 41 -2.94 -1.80 -0.62
C VAL A 41 -1.84 -2.62 -1.26
N ASP A 42 -2.15 -3.58 -2.12
CA ASP A 42 -1.13 -4.31 -2.86
C ASP A 42 -0.42 -3.35 -3.82
N LEU A 43 0.90 -3.24 -3.65
CA LEU A 43 1.77 -2.34 -4.42
C LEU A 43 2.82 -3.14 -5.21
N SER A 44 2.63 -4.45 -5.37
CA SER A 44 3.58 -5.34 -6.05
C SER A 44 3.90 -4.84 -7.47
N TYR A 45 2.90 -4.38 -8.22
CA TYR A 45 3.12 -3.77 -9.54
C TYR A 45 4.07 -2.56 -9.49
N ILE A 46 3.86 -1.67 -8.52
CA ILE A 46 4.66 -0.44 -8.38
C ILE A 46 6.07 -0.76 -7.89
N ARG A 47 6.20 -1.73 -6.98
CA ARG A 47 7.50 -2.23 -6.48
C ARG A 47 8.37 -2.76 -7.61
N ASP A 48 7.77 -3.47 -8.56
CA ASP A 48 8.47 -4.13 -9.66
C ASP A 48 8.66 -3.20 -10.89
N SER A 49 8.10 -1.99 -10.86
CA SER A 49 8.23 -1.01 -11.93
C SER A 49 9.62 -0.35 -11.92
N THR A 50 10.29 -0.37 -13.07
CA THR A 50 11.58 0.30 -13.26
C THR A 50 11.49 1.82 -13.35
N GLN A 51 10.28 2.38 -13.52
CA GLN A 51 10.07 3.83 -13.60
C GLN A 51 9.75 4.48 -12.25
N CYS A 52 9.38 3.69 -11.24
CA CYS A 52 9.13 4.20 -9.90
C CYS A 52 10.46 4.47 -9.18
N ALA A 53 10.80 5.73 -8.93
CA ALA A 53 11.99 6.10 -8.16
C ALA A 53 11.75 6.08 -6.65
N SER A 54 10.53 6.37 -6.19
CA SER A 54 10.22 6.37 -4.77
C SER A 54 8.75 6.12 -4.51
N LEU A 55 8.47 5.45 -3.39
CA LEU A 55 7.15 5.17 -2.88
C LEU A 55 7.05 5.65 -1.43
N LEU A 56 6.08 6.54 -1.15
CA LEU A 56 5.82 7.09 0.18
C LEU A 56 4.42 6.68 0.64
N TRP A 57 4.29 6.09 1.83
CA TRP A 57 2.98 5.85 2.45
C TRP A 57 2.77 6.84 3.59
N ILE A 58 1.72 7.65 3.51
CA ILE A 58 1.49 8.77 4.45
C ILE A 58 0.20 8.64 5.26
N GLY A 59 -0.52 7.52 5.11
CA GLY A 59 -1.77 7.28 5.82
C GLY A 59 -2.80 8.39 5.60
N TYR A 60 -3.34 8.93 6.70
CA TYR A 60 -4.22 10.11 6.73
C TYR A 60 -3.55 11.23 7.54
N PRO A 61 -2.79 12.12 6.89
CA PRO A 61 -1.84 13.00 7.57
C PRO A 61 -2.45 14.28 8.18
N GLY A 62 -3.79 14.37 8.27
CA GLY A 62 -4.50 15.50 8.87
C GLY A 62 -4.33 16.83 8.13
N GLN A 63 -4.73 17.93 8.78
CA GLN A 63 -4.80 19.28 8.18
C GLN A 63 -3.43 19.81 7.71
N SER A 64 -2.35 19.44 8.38
CA SER A 64 -0.98 19.87 8.05
C SER A 64 -0.23 18.82 7.22
N GLY A 65 -0.93 17.79 6.72
CA GLY A 65 -0.30 16.68 6.02
C GLY A 65 0.39 17.05 4.72
N GLY A 66 -0.17 18.00 3.97
CA GLY A 66 0.46 18.53 2.76
C GLY A 66 1.77 19.25 3.06
N LEU A 67 1.80 20.04 4.14
CA LEU A 67 3.03 20.70 4.60
C LEU A 67 4.07 19.67 5.04
N GLY A 68 3.67 18.66 5.83
CA GLY A 68 4.56 17.59 6.27
C GLY A 68 5.11 16.73 5.12
N LEU A 69 4.30 16.47 4.09
CA LEU A 69 4.77 15.78 2.88
C LEU A 69 5.80 16.64 2.13
N ALA A 70 5.55 17.94 1.99
CA ALA A 70 6.46 18.84 1.29
C ALA A 70 7.84 18.91 1.98
N THR A 71 7.89 18.97 3.31
CA THR A 71 9.18 18.99 4.03
C THR A 71 10.00 17.72 3.77
N VAL A 72 9.36 16.56 3.63
CA VAL A 72 10.02 15.29 3.26
C VAL A 72 10.48 15.30 1.81
N VAL A 73 9.59 15.63 0.87
CA VAL A 73 9.88 15.59 -0.57
C VAL A 73 10.98 16.59 -0.96
N PHE A 74 11.01 17.76 -0.33
CA PHE A 74 12.05 18.77 -0.54
C PHE A 74 13.29 18.58 0.34
N GLY A 75 13.38 17.48 1.10
CA GLY A 75 14.57 17.11 1.87
C GLY A 75 14.84 17.95 3.12
N GLN A 76 13.85 18.72 3.60
CA GLN A 76 13.94 19.49 4.85
C GLN A 76 13.84 18.57 6.08
N TYR A 77 13.24 17.40 5.93
CA TYR A 77 13.13 16.38 6.96
C TYR A 77 13.43 14.98 6.40
N ASN A 78 14.22 14.19 7.13
CA ASN A 78 14.52 12.82 6.76
C ASN A 78 13.50 11.85 7.41
N PRO A 79 12.65 11.16 6.63
CA PRO A 79 11.63 10.27 7.17
C PRO A 79 12.24 9.03 7.83
N ALA A 80 11.74 8.68 9.02
CA ALA A 80 12.25 7.55 9.83
C ALA A 80 11.15 6.55 10.26
N ASP A 81 9.91 6.77 9.86
CA ASP A 81 8.79 5.91 10.27
C ASP A 81 8.80 4.57 9.51
N ARG A 82 8.12 3.58 10.08
CA ARG A 82 7.99 2.23 9.54
C ARG A 82 6.53 1.80 9.53
N LEU A 83 6.17 1.01 8.53
CA LEU A 83 4.84 0.41 8.45
C LEU A 83 4.52 -0.40 9.72
N ARG A 84 3.33 -0.19 10.27
CA ARG A 84 2.80 -0.90 11.45
C ARG A 84 1.91 -2.08 11.09
N VAL A 85 1.65 -2.28 9.80
CA VAL A 85 0.80 -3.33 9.25
C VAL A 85 1.53 -4.03 8.11
N THR A 86 1.23 -5.31 7.92
CA THR A 86 1.70 -6.07 6.76
C THR A 86 0.94 -5.64 5.52
N ILE A 87 1.65 -5.38 4.43
CA ILE A 87 1.07 -5.21 3.10
C ILE A 87 1.07 -6.59 2.43
N TYR A 88 -0.10 -7.20 2.30
CA TYR A 88 -0.27 -8.50 1.67
C TYR A 88 -0.43 -8.37 0.15
N PRO A 89 -0.07 -9.42 -0.62
CA PRO A 89 -0.51 -9.53 -2.01
C PRO A 89 -2.03 -9.66 -2.08
N VAL A 90 -2.62 -9.25 -3.20
CA VAL A 90 -4.09 -9.31 -3.41
C VAL A 90 -4.66 -10.73 -3.20
N SER A 91 -3.90 -11.77 -3.56
CA SER A 91 -4.32 -13.18 -3.43
C SER A 91 -4.67 -13.59 -2.00
N TYR A 92 -4.07 -12.94 -1.00
CA TYR A 92 -4.30 -13.24 0.41
C TYR A 92 -5.77 -13.10 0.82
N VAL A 93 -6.51 -12.17 0.20
CA VAL A 93 -7.94 -11.97 0.49
C VAL A 93 -8.80 -13.17 0.07
N ASP A 94 -8.35 -13.91 -0.95
CA ASP A 94 -9.02 -15.10 -1.48
C ASP A 94 -8.55 -16.38 -0.78
N GLU A 95 -7.34 -16.39 -0.22
CA GLU A 95 -6.73 -17.53 0.47
C GLU A 95 -7.30 -17.75 1.88
N VAL A 96 -7.71 -16.69 2.58
CA VAL A 96 -8.25 -16.80 3.94
C VAL A 96 -9.51 -15.97 4.13
N SER A 97 -10.59 -16.64 4.57
CA SER A 97 -11.84 -15.95 4.92
C SER A 97 -11.61 -14.89 5.99
N MET A 98 -12.13 -13.68 5.80
CA MET A 98 -12.04 -12.60 6.80
C MET A 98 -12.65 -12.97 8.16
N PHE A 99 -13.54 -13.96 8.21
CA PHE A 99 -14.18 -14.46 9.44
C PHE A 99 -13.36 -15.53 10.17
N ASP A 100 -12.29 -16.06 9.55
CA ASP A 100 -11.40 -17.01 10.21
C ASP A 100 -10.44 -16.29 11.16
N MET A 101 -10.64 -16.44 12.46
CA MET A 101 -9.83 -15.79 13.50
C MET A 101 -8.55 -16.56 13.85
N GLN A 102 -8.27 -17.69 13.20
CA GLN A 102 -7.02 -18.42 13.43
C GLN A 102 -5.83 -17.60 12.94
N MET A 103 -4.86 -17.39 13.85
CA MET A 103 -3.68 -16.57 13.57
C MET A 103 -2.53 -17.37 12.97
N ARG A 104 -2.36 -18.64 13.36
CA ARG A 104 -1.26 -19.51 12.92
C ARG A 104 -1.58 -20.08 11.55
N SER A 105 -0.53 -20.35 10.77
CA SER A 105 -0.69 -21.05 9.51
C SER A 105 -1.21 -22.48 9.72
N SER A 106 -2.00 -22.95 8.76
CA SER A 106 -2.55 -24.31 8.66
C SER A 106 -2.60 -24.71 7.17
N SER A 107 -3.09 -25.90 6.86
CA SER A 107 -3.19 -26.35 5.46
C SER A 107 -4.05 -25.44 4.57
N ASN A 108 -4.98 -24.69 5.16
CA ASN A 108 -5.98 -23.88 4.46
C ASN A 108 -5.92 -22.39 4.86
N ASN A 109 -4.88 -21.97 5.59
CA ASN A 109 -4.72 -20.60 6.05
C ASN A 109 -3.21 -20.29 6.07
N PRO A 110 -2.73 -19.28 5.31
CA PRO A 110 -1.31 -18.93 5.25
C PRO A 110 -0.80 -18.25 6.54
N GLY A 111 -1.65 -18.10 7.55
CA GLY A 111 -1.36 -17.39 8.79
C GLY A 111 -1.59 -15.89 8.65
N ARG A 112 -1.81 -15.23 9.79
CA ARG A 112 -2.14 -13.80 9.84
C ARG A 112 -1.03 -13.02 10.54
N THR A 113 -0.85 -11.78 10.12
CA THR A 113 0.14 -10.80 10.61
C THR A 113 1.58 -11.16 10.25
N TYR A 114 2.49 -10.19 10.39
CA TYR A 114 3.93 -10.39 10.20
C TYR A 114 4.51 -11.58 10.99
N LYS A 115 3.85 -11.99 12.08
CA LYS A 115 4.35 -13.03 12.98
C LYS A 115 4.09 -14.46 12.48
N PHE A 116 3.01 -14.67 11.73
CA PHE A 116 2.55 -16.02 11.39
C PHE A 116 2.31 -16.23 9.89
N TYR A 117 2.35 -15.18 9.08
CA TYR A 117 2.21 -15.27 7.64
C TYR A 117 3.40 -16.03 7.03
N THR A 118 3.12 -17.02 6.18
CA THR A 118 4.10 -17.90 5.52
C THR A 118 3.98 -17.85 4.01
#